data_AF-A0A1W5DC45-F1
#
_entry.id   AF-A0A1W5DC45-F1
#
_cell.length_a   1.000
_cell.length_b   1.000
_cell.length_c   1.000
_cell.angle_alpha   90.00
_cell.angle_beta   90.00
_cell.angle_gamma   90.00
#
_symmetry.space_group_name_H-M   'P 1'
#
loop_
_entity.id
_entity.type
_entity.pdbx_description
1 polymer ?
#
loop_
_entity_poly.entity_id
_entity_poly.type
_entity_poly.pdbx_seq_one_letter_code
_entity_poly.pdbx_strand_id
1 'polypeptide(L)'
;MLHTRRAAARLVQRPCRRQPHRHDSSSTQPPGKSSGHQESAGHYEPTHHPPHPEPVNESLGRGFYIALGVLPLSFGIYKLSRSADGSSAEAAQPVFTRVINSYSQYKERWTARNAVHTAMVEQAAHDRNLFQSSAPSRHVDLKFPEIFNTGSPYNVPAGQGGGNLTALIAYYEKKNAEHDAAKMKELREREEITRSGRVG
;
A
#
# COMPACT_ATOMS: atom_id res chain seq x y z
N MET A 1 45.98 -6.67 -23.57
CA MET A 1 45.49 -6.29 -22.23
C MET A 1 44.02 -5.95 -22.31
N LEU A 2 43.16 -6.93 -21.99
CA LEU A 2 41.70 -6.82 -22.00
C LEU A 2 41.22 -6.11 -20.73
N HIS A 3 40.51 -4.99 -20.85
CA HIS A 3 39.86 -4.33 -19.71
C HIS A 3 38.35 -4.53 -19.82
N THR A 4 37.82 -5.51 -19.09
CA THR A 4 36.40 -5.69 -18.84
C THR A 4 35.94 -4.71 -17.76
N ARG A 5 35.11 -3.72 -18.13
CA ARG A 5 34.39 -2.88 -17.15
C ARG A 5 33.03 -3.50 -16.87
N ARG A 6 32.91 -4.18 -15.73
CA ARG A 6 31.62 -4.50 -15.09
C ARG A 6 31.08 -3.22 -14.46
N ALA A 7 30.08 -2.60 -15.08
CA ALA A 7 29.32 -1.51 -14.47
C ALA A 7 28.12 -2.10 -13.71
N ALA A 8 28.18 -2.03 -12.39
CA ALA A 8 27.08 -2.39 -11.50
C ALA A 8 25.96 -1.35 -11.64
N ALA A 9 24.80 -1.78 -12.12
CA ALA A 9 23.60 -0.96 -12.15
C ALA A 9 23.06 -0.82 -10.71
N ARG A 10 23.25 0.37 -10.12
CA ARG A 10 22.56 0.77 -8.88
C ARG A 10 21.07 0.88 -9.19
N LEU A 11 20.26 0.01 -8.58
CA LEU A 11 18.81 0.17 -8.51
C LEU A 11 18.47 1.51 -7.87
N VAL A 12 17.98 2.45 -8.67
CA VAL A 12 17.26 3.62 -8.17
C VAL A 12 15.81 3.18 -7.97
N GLN A 13 15.54 2.59 -6.80
CA GLN A 13 14.17 2.45 -6.31
C GLN A 13 13.63 3.86 -6.06
N ARG A 14 12.68 4.31 -6.89
CA ARG A 14 11.84 5.47 -6.55
C ARG A 14 10.70 4.96 -5.66
N PRO A 15 10.63 5.33 -4.36
CA PRO A 15 9.50 4.97 -3.54
C PRO A 15 8.28 5.76 -4.00
N CYS A 16 7.20 5.06 -4.33
CA CYS A 16 5.88 5.67 -4.39
C CYS A 16 5.59 6.29 -3.02
N ARG A 17 5.56 7.63 -2.97
CA ARG A 17 5.37 8.40 -1.75
C ARG A 17 3.90 8.27 -1.33
N ARG A 18 3.58 7.19 -0.63
CA ARG A 18 2.31 6.98 0.07
C ARG A 18 2.24 8.05 1.18
N GLN A 19 1.42 9.08 1.00
CA GLN A 19 1.19 10.06 2.06
C GLN A 19 0.40 9.39 3.20
N PRO A 20 0.90 9.40 4.45
CA PRO A 20 0.11 8.99 5.59
C PRO A 20 -0.81 10.15 5.99
N HIS A 21 -2.12 9.92 5.95
CA HIS A 21 -3.08 10.75 6.68
C HIS A 21 -2.82 10.60 8.19
N ARG A 22 -2.37 11.69 8.81
CA ARG A 22 -2.11 11.79 10.25
C ARG A 22 -3.44 12.14 10.93
N HIS A 23 -4.00 11.22 11.68
CA HIS A 23 -5.07 11.51 12.64
C HIS A 23 -4.41 11.90 13.97
N ASP A 24 -4.49 13.17 14.34
CA ASP A 24 -4.12 13.63 15.68
C ASP A 24 -5.20 13.11 16.66
N SER A 25 -4.82 12.15 17.49
CA SER A 25 -5.64 11.65 18.59
C SER A 25 -5.04 12.18 19.90
N SER A 26 -5.76 13.10 20.53
CA SER A 26 -5.39 13.69 21.81
C SER A 26 -5.43 12.63 22.93
N SER A 27 -4.34 12.61 23.67
CA SER A 27 -4.09 11.83 24.88
C SER A 27 -5.15 12.10 25.96
N THR A 28 -5.88 11.06 26.36
CA THR A 28 -6.57 11.02 27.66
C THR A 28 -5.83 10.02 28.55
N GLN A 29 -5.09 10.52 29.53
CA GLN A 29 -4.47 9.72 30.60
C GLN A 29 -5.52 9.40 31.68
N PRO A 30 -5.59 8.16 32.21
CA PRO A 30 -6.38 7.87 33.41
C PRO A 30 -5.59 8.23 34.69
N PRO A 31 -6.29 8.67 35.77
CA PRO A 31 -5.64 9.12 37.00
C PRO A 31 -5.08 7.97 37.84
N GLY A 32 -3.85 8.18 38.34
CA GLY A 32 -3.16 7.30 39.28
C GLY A 32 -3.79 7.30 40.67
N LYS A 33 -3.85 6.13 41.29
CA LYS A 33 -4.27 5.92 42.68
C LYS A 33 -3.03 5.99 43.58
N SER A 34 -2.97 7.00 44.44
CA SER A 34 -2.04 7.07 45.57
C SER A 34 -2.64 6.34 46.77
N SER A 35 -2.03 5.24 47.21
CA SER A 35 -2.32 4.63 48.51
C SER A 35 -1.25 5.07 49.51
N GLY A 36 -1.68 5.83 50.51
CA GLY A 36 -0.82 6.33 51.59
C GLY A 36 -0.33 5.21 52.51
N HIS A 37 0.89 5.40 53.00
CA HIS A 37 1.42 4.73 54.17
C HIS A 37 0.77 5.33 55.42
N GLN A 38 0.33 4.48 56.36
CA GLN A 38 0.31 4.84 57.76
C GLN A 38 0.53 3.59 58.62
N GLU A 39 1.68 3.58 59.31
CA GLU A 39 2.04 2.65 60.36
C GLU A 39 1.33 2.99 61.69
N SER A 40 1.34 1.97 62.57
CA SER A 40 1.45 2.02 64.03
C SER A 40 0.16 1.75 64.83
N ALA A 41 0.12 0.63 65.55
CA ALA A 41 0.46 0.59 66.99
C ALA A 41 0.02 -0.73 67.67
N GLY A 42 0.94 -1.31 68.47
CA GLY A 42 0.62 -1.72 69.85
C GLY A 42 0.15 -3.15 70.16
N HIS A 43 1.12 -3.96 70.62
CA HIS A 43 1.11 -4.87 71.79
C HIS A 43 -0.16 -5.66 72.18
N TYR A 44 -0.09 -7.00 72.18
CA TYR A 44 -0.02 -7.84 73.40
C TYR A 44 0.14 -9.32 73.03
N GLU A 45 0.97 -10.06 73.78
CA GLU A 45 1.17 -11.51 73.68
C GLU A 45 0.47 -12.15 74.88
N PRO A 46 -0.36 -13.17 74.67
CA PRO A 46 -0.52 -14.22 75.67
C PRO A 46 -0.55 -15.61 75.03
N THR A 47 0.60 -16.28 75.05
CA THR A 47 0.81 -17.67 75.49
C THR A 47 -0.31 -18.72 75.29
N HIS A 48 0.04 -19.71 74.44
CA HIS A 48 -0.23 -21.16 74.54
C HIS A 48 -1.61 -21.76 74.24
N HIS A 49 -1.87 -22.03 72.95
CA HIS A 49 -2.56 -23.25 72.47
C HIS A 49 -1.85 -23.75 71.19
N PRO A 50 -1.51 -25.04 71.01
CA PRO A 50 -1.10 -25.54 69.70
C PRO A 50 -2.28 -25.38 68.74
N PRO A 51 -2.14 -24.69 67.60
CA PRO A 51 -3.21 -24.67 66.62
C PRO A 51 -3.39 -26.10 66.12
N HIS A 52 -4.56 -26.68 66.39
CA HIS A 52 -5.05 -27.79 65.59
C HIS A 52 -4.94 -27.35 64.13
N PRO A 53 -4.39 -28.17 63.21
CA PRO A 53 -4.45 -27.83 61.79
C PRO A 53 -5.92 -27.75 61.43
N GLU A 54 -6.43 -26.53 61.25
CA GLU A 54 -7.71 -26.34 60.58
C GLU A 54 -7.66 -27.13 59.27
N PRO A 55 -8.75 -27.81 58.88
CA PRO A 55 -8.77 -28.54 57.62
C PRO A 55 -8.48 -27.53 56.50
N VAL A 56 -7.24 -27.55 56.00
CA VAL A 56 -6.84 -26.73 54.88
C VAL A 56 -7.70 -27.19 53.72
N ASN A 57 -8.65 -26.34 53.35
CA ASN A 57 -9.48 -26.46 52.19
C ASN A 57 -8.59 -26.35 50.95
N GLU A 58 -7.95 -27.47 50.58
CA GLU A 58 -7.19 -27.60 49.35
C GLU A 58 -8.13 -27.28 48.18
N SER A 59 -7.95 -26.09 47.58
CA SER A 59 -8.75 -25.69 46.44
C SER A 59 -8.50 -26.68 45.32
N LEU A 60 -9.57 -27.25 44.76
CA LEU A 60 -9.51 -28.13 43.59
C LEU A 60 -8.63 -27.45 42.54
N GLY A 61 -7.54 -28.13 42.15
CA GLY A 61 -6.52 -27.55 41.29
C GLY A 61 -7.10 -27.09 39.95
N ARG A 62 -6.42 -26.18 39.24
CA ARG A 62 -6.86 -25.65 37.94
C ARG A 62 -7.28 -26.74 36.94
N GLY A 63 -6.64 -27.90 37.00
CA GLY A 63 -6.99 -29.07 36.17
C GLY A 63 -8.42 -29.57 36.37
N PHE A 64 -8.98 -29.48 37.59
CA PHE A 64 -10.36 -29.86 37.86
C PHE A 64 -11.36 -28.96 37.12
N TYR A 65 -11.14 -27.65 37.14
CA TYR A 65 -11.98 -26.70 36.42
C TYR A 65 -11.83 -26.82 34.90
N ILE A 66 -10.62 -27.12 34.40
CA ILE A 66 -10.39 -27.42 32.99
C ILE A 66 -11.15 -28.69 32.59
N ALA A 67 -11.07 -29.76 33.40
CA ALA A 67 -11.79 -31.00 33.14
C ALA A 67 -13.32 -30.79 33.16
N LEU A 68 -13.83 -30.00 34.11
CA LEU A 68 -15.25 -29.61 34.17
C LEU A 68 -15.70 -28.81 32.95
N GLY A 69 -14.81 -28.05 32.30
CA GLY A 69 -15.14 -27.38 31.03
C GLY A 69 -15.04 -28.33 29.83
N VAL A 70 -13.95 -29.09 29.74
CA VAL A 70 -13.62 -29.93 28.56
C VAL A 70 -14.55 -31.13 28.43
N LEU A 71 -14.97 -31.77 29.53
CA LEU A 71 -15.86 -32.93 29.48
C LEU A 71 -17.24 -32.61 28.88
N PRO A 72 -18.01 -31.62 29.37
CA PRO A 72 -19.29 -31.27 28.74
C PRO A 72 -19.10 -30.63 27.35
N LEU A 73 -18.02 -29.88 27.13
CA LEU A 73 -17.72 -29.32 25.81
C LEU A 73 -17.47 -30.42 24.76
N SER A 74 -16.63 -31.40 25.09
CA SER A 74 -16.34 -32.54 24.20
C SER A 74 -17.57 -33.42 23.97
N PHE A 75 -18.40 -33.63 25.00
CA PHE A 75 -19.67 -34.33 24.87
C PHE A 75 -20.67 -33.57 23.97
N GLY A 76 -20.76 -32.25 24.10
CA GLY A 76 -21.56 -31.40 23.23
C GLY A 76 -21.10 -31.46 21.78
N ILE A 77 -19.79 -31.35 21.52
CA ILE A 77 -19.20 -31.49 20.18
C ILE A 77 -19.48 -32.88 19.60
N TYR A 78 -19.37 -33.94 20.41
CA TYR A 78 -19.65 -35.31 19.99
C TYR A 78 -21.12 -35.52 19.58
N LYS A 79 -22.06 -35.00 20.37
CA LYS A 79 -23.50 -35.08 20.05
C LYS A 79 -23.85 -34.27 18.80
N LEU A 80 -23.29 -33.06 18.66
CA LEU A 80 -23.50 -32.23 17.48
C LEU A 80 -22.93 -32.88 16.21
N SER A 81 -21.75 -33.49 16.32
CA SER A 81 -21.10 -34.22 15.21
C SER A 81 -21.92 -35.42 14.72
N ARG A 82 -22.64 -36.11 15.62
CA ARG A 82 -23.41 -37.32 15.30
C ARG A 82 -24.87 -37.06 14.90
N SER A 83 -25.37 -35.83 15.08
CA SER A 83 -26.75 -35.44 14.71
C SER A 83 -27.01 -35.33 13.19
N ALA A 84 -26.09 -35.78 12.34
CA ALA A 84 -26.17 -35.73 10.88
C ALA A 84 -26.84 -36.96 10.23
N ASP A 85 -27.36 -37.90 11.01
CA ASP A 85 -28.10 -39.07 10.49
C ASP A 85 -29.58 -38.70 10.23
N GLY A 86 -29.87 -38.14 9.05
CA GLY A 86 -31.22 -37.73 8.67
C GLY A 86 -31.47 -37.63 7.16
N SER A 87 -31.71 -38.77 6.52
CA SER A 87 -32.61 -39.01 5.36
C SER A 87 -32.70 -38.04 4.17
N SER A 88 -31.67 -37.28 3.79
CA SER A 88 -31.61 -36.57 2.49
C SER A 88 -30.16 -36.27 2.09
N ALA A 89 -29.81 -36.41 0.82
CA ALA A 89 -28.45 -36.26 0.30
C ALA A 89 -27.82 -34.86 0.55
N GLU A 90 -28.64 -33.83 0.81
CA GLU A 90 -28.21 -32.48 1.21
C GLU A 90 -28.05 -32.29 2.74
N ALA A 91 -28.55 -33.23 3.55
CA ALA A 91 -28.47 -33.20 5.02
C ALA A 91 -27.30 -34.02 5.60
N ALA A 92 -26.51 -34.68 4.75
CA ALA A 92 -25.44 -35.59 5.16
C ALA A 92 -24.12 -34.88 5.59
N GLN A 93 -24.05 -33.54 5.52
CA GLN A 93 -22.85 -32.82 5.97
C GLN A 93 -22.95 -32.42 7.44
N PRO A 94 -21.95 -32.73 8.28
CA PRO A 94 -21.96 -32.34 9.68
C PRO A 94 -22.01 -30.81 9.79
N VAL A 95 -22.66 -30.32 10.86
CA VAL A 95 -22.96 -28.88 11.07
C VAL A 95 -21.72 -27.98 10.89
N PHE A 96 -20.55 -28.45 11.34
CA PHE A 96 -19.29 -27.73 11.16
C PHE A 96 -18.91 -27.53 9.70
N THR A 97 -19.11 -28.53 8.84
CA THR A 97 -18.83 -28.40 7.40
C THR A 97 -19.78 -27.40 6.74
N ARG A 98 -21.04 -27.32 7.17
CA ARG A 98 -21.99 -26.31 6.67
C ARG A 98 -21.57 -24.90 7.06
N VAL A 99 -21.11 -24.71 8.29
CA VAL A 99 -20.57 -23.41 8.75
C VAL A 99 -19.30 -23.08 7.97
N ILE A 100 -18.38 -24.02 7.80
CA ILE A 100 -17.15 -23.81 7.00
C ILE A 100 -17.49 -23.46 5.54
N ASN A 101 -18.46 -24.14 4.93
CA ASN A 101 -18.93 -23.86 3.57
C ASN A 101 -19.56 -22.48 3.46
N SER A 102 -20.24 -21.96 4.49
CA SER A 102 -20.72 -20.57 4.47
C SER A 102 -19.59 -19.53 4.33
N TYR A 103 -18.37 -19.86 4.79
CA TYR A 103 -17.19 -19.04 4.62
C TYR A 103 -16.49 -19.20 3.26
N SER A 104 -16.86 -20.18 2.42
CA SER A 104 -16.25 -20.37 1.10
C SER A 104 -16.44 -19.14 0.20
N GLN A 105 -17.61 -18.49 0.27
CA GLN A 105 -17.92 -17.28 -0.48
C GLN A 105 -16.93 -16.13 -0.17
N TYR A 106 -16.47 -16.02 1.07
CA TYR A 106 -15.46 -15.02 1.44
C TYR A 106 -14.10 -15.36 0.86
N LYS A 107 -13.73 -16.66 0.82
CA LYS A 107 -12.49 -17.10 0.18
C LYS A 107 -12.52 -16.81 -1.31
N GLU A 108 -13.62 -17.12 -2.00
CA GLU A 108 -13.81 -16.84 -3.43
C GLU A 108 -13.73 -15.35 -3.76
N ARG A 109 -14.37 -14.48 -2.95
CA ARG A 109 -14.26 -13.02 -3.14
C ARG A 109 -12.83 -12.53 -2.94
N TRP A 110 -12.12 -13.09 -1.96
CA TRP A 110 -10.75 -12.72 -1.68
C TRP A 110 -9.80 -13.20 -2.79
N THR A 111 -9.98 -14.42 -3.31
CA THR A 111 -9.20 -14.94 -4.44
C THR A 111 -9.49 -14.17 -5.72
N ALA A 112 -10.75 -13.82 -6.01
CA ALA A 112 -11.11 -13.02 -7.17
C ALA A 112 -10.44 -11.64 -7.16
N ARG A 113 -10.48 -10.95 -6.00
CA ARG A 113 -9.76 -9.67 -5.84
C ARG A 113 -8.26 -9.80 -6.04
N ASN A 114 -7.66 -10.85 -5.47
CA ASN A 114 -6.23 -11.10 -5.61
C ASN A 114 -5.87 -11.39 -7.07
N ALA A 115 -6.70 -12.14 -7.79
CA ALA A 115 -6.51 -12.42 -9.22
C ALA A 115 -6.54 -11.14 -10.08
N VAL A 116 -7.47 -10.22 -9.81
CA VAL A 116 -7.51 -8.93 -10.50
C VAL A 116 -6.24 -8.11 -10.18
N HIS A 117 -5.80 -8.11 -8.93
CA HIS A 117 -4.57 -7.42 -8.54
C HIS A 117 -3.32 -8.02 -9.21
N THR A 118 -3.18 -9.34 -9.25
CA THR A 118 -2.04 -9.99 -9.93
C THR A 118 -2.05 -9.72 -11.42
N ALA A 119 -3.21 -9.79 -12.08
CA ALA A 119 -3.35 -9.47 -13.49
C ALA A 119 -2.94 -8.01 -13.80
N MET A 120 -3.34 -7.05 -12.95
CA MET A 120 -2.92 -5.65 -13.09
C MET A 120 -1.41 -5.47 -12.94
N VAL A 121 -0.79 -6.17 -11.98
CA VAL A 121 0.67 -6.13 -11.78
C VAL A 121 1.41 -6.74 -12.97
N GLU A 122 0.92 -7.85 -13.50
CA GLU A 122 1.50 -8.51 -14.68
C GLU A 122 1.42 -7.62 -15.92
N GLN A 123 0.27 -6.99 -16.17
CA GLN A 123 0.11 -6.03 -17.25
C GLN A 123 1.03 -4.81 -17.07
N ALA A 124 1.10 -4.25 -15.87
CA ALA A 124 2.00 -3.13 -15.60
C ALA A 124 3.48 -3.50 -15.77
N ALA A 125 3.88 -4.73 -15.43
CA ALA A 125 5.22 -5.23 -15.65
C ALA A 125 5.52 -5.41 -17.15
N HIS A 126 4.55 -5.94 -17.91
CA HIS A 126 4.64 -6.06 -19.36
C HIS A 126 4.81 -4.70 -20.04
N ASP A 127 3.96 -3.73 -19.67
CA ASP A 127 4.01 -2.39 -20.23
C ASP A 127 5.33 -1.70 -19.89
N ARG A 128 5.81 -1.86 -18.65
CA ARG A 128 7.13 -1.35 -18.26
C ARG A 128 8.25 -1.94 -19.12
N ASN A 129 8.21 -3.24 -19.41
CA ASN A 129 9.22 -3.87 -20.26
C ASN A 129 9.19 -3.29 -21.69
N LEU A 130 7.99 -3.03 -22.22
CA LEU A 130 7.81 -2.42 -23.54
C LEU A 130 8.36 -0.99 -23.56
N PHE A 131 8.02 -0.16 -22.57
CA PHE A 131 8.45 1.24 -22.53
C PHE A 131 9.91 1.43 -22.10
N GLN A 132 10.50 0.48 -21.38
CA GLN A 132 11.91 0.56 -20.97
C GLN A 132 12.88 0.42 -22.15
N SER A 133 12.48 -0.29 -23.22
CA SER A 133 13.31 -0.43 -24.42
C SER A 133 13.01 0.63 -25.50
N SER A 134 11.88 1.33 -25.41
CA SER A 134 11.53 2.40 -26.34
C SER A 134 12.24 3.72 -26.01
N ALA A 135 12.69 4.45 -27.04
CA ALA A 135 13.20 5.80 -26.84
C ALA A 135 12.05 6.73 -26.40
N PRO A 136 12.19 7.51 -25.32
CA PRO A 136 11.14 8.41 -24.87
C PRO A 136 10.88 9.48 -25.93
N SER A 137 9.60 9.76 -26.20
CA SER A 137 9.24 10.89 -27.07
C SER A 137 9.72 12.19 -26.42
N ARG A 138 10.48 13.01 -27.15
CA ARG A 138 10.89 14.35 -26.67
C ARG A 138 9.73 15.34 -26.59
N HIS A 139 8.60 15.00 -27.22
CA HIS A 139 7.41 15.84 -27.28
C HIS A 139 6.28 15.11 -26.55
N VAL A 140 5.55 15.87 -25.72
CA VAL A 140 4.33 15.40 -25.04
C VAL A 140 3.16 15.93 -25.85
N ASP A 141 2.39 15.02 -26.43
CA ASP A 141 1.21 15.39 -27.20
C ASP A 141 0.05 15.65 -26.23
N LEU A 142 -0.36 16.91 -26.13
CA LEU A 142 -1.39 17.33 -25.19
C LEU A 142 -2.69 17.52 -25.95
N LYS A 143 -3.73 16.78 -25.55
CA LYS A 143 -5.07 16.94 -26.14
C LYS A 143 -5.65 18.34 -25.98
N PHE A 144 -5.26 19.04 -24.92
CA PHE A 144 -5.75 20.39 -24.59
C PHE A 144 -4.56 21.26 -24.16
N PRO A 145 -3.92 21.99 -25.10
CA PRO A 145 -2.80 22.87 -24.77
C PRO A 145 -3.23 24.06 -23.89
N GLU A 146 -4.52 24.40 -23.90
CA GLU A 146 -5.10 25.49 -23.12
C GLU A 146 -4.98 25.31 -21.61
N ILE A 147 -4.72 24.10 -21.11
CA ILE A 147 -4.61 23.84 -19.68
C ILE A 147 -3.45 24.61 -19.03
N PHE A 148 -2.41 24.95 -19.80
CA PHE A 148 -1.32 25.80 -19.32
C PHE A 148 -1.71 27.27 -19.21
N ASN A 149 -2.78 27.71 -19.88
CA ASN A 149 -3.33 29.05 -19.72
C ASN A 149 -4.40 29.09 -18.61
N THR A 150 -4.82 27.94 -18.07
CA THR A 150 -5.84 27.84 -17.02
C THR A 150 -5.23 27.53 -15.66
N GLY A 151 -5.44 28.42 -14.68
CA GLY A 151 -4.99 28.24 -13.30
C GLY A 151 -5.37 29.44 -12.43
N SER A 152 -5.28 29.30 -11.11
CA SER A 152 -5.45 30.45 -10.22
C SER A 152 -4.31 31.45 -10.46
N PRO A 153 -4.58 32.75 -10.68
CA PRO A 153 -3.53 33.77 -10.81
C PRO A 153 -2.79 34.01 -9.48
N TYR A 154 -3.32 33.52 -8.36
CA TYR A 154 -2.75 33.69 -7.02
C TYR A 154 -2.26 32.35 -6.44
N ASN A 155 -1.15 32.41 -5.69
CA ASN A 155 -0.56 31.31 -4.93
C ASN A 155 -0.17 30.07 -5.75
N VAL A 156 0.48 30.29 -6.90
CA VAL A 156 1.06 29.20 -7.68
C VAL A 156 2.55 29.09 -7.35
N PRO A 157 3.07 27.89 -7.01
CA PRO A 157 4.51 27.71 -6.83
C PRO A 157 5.26 28.13 -8.09
N ALA A 158 6.42 28.77 -7.92
CA ALA A 158 7.25 29.21 -9.02
C ALA A 158 7.55 28.05 -9.97
N GLY A 159 7.22 28.21 -11.26
CA GLY A 159 7.34 27.16 -12.28
C GLY A 159 6.05 26.43 -12.65
N GLN A 160 4.95 26.59 -11.87
CA GLN A 160 3.62 26.05 -12.19
C GLN A 160 2.62 27.10 -12.69
N GLY A 161 3.01 28.38 -12.69
CA GLY A 161 2.15 29.49 -13.14
C GLY A 161 1.78 29.31 -14.60
N GLY A 162 0.50 29.52 -14.92
CA GLY A 162 0.03 29.49 -16.30
C GLY A 162 0.70 30.61 -17.10
N GLY A 163 1.79 30.26 -17.78
CA GLY A 163 2.53 31.19 -18.63
C GLY A 163 1.74 31.43 -19.90
N ASN A 164 1.62 32.70 -20.30
CA ASN A 164 0.96 33.08 -21.54
C ASN A 164 1.63 32.38 -22.74
N LEU A 165 0.98 31.32 -23.26
CA LEU A 165 1.51 30.53 -24.37
C LEU A 165 1.61 31.35 -25.67
N THR A 166 0.82 32.41 -25.84
CA THR A 166 0.83 33.25 -27.04
C THR A 166 2.20 33.88 -27.28
N ALA A 167 2.88 34.33 -26.22
CA ALA A 167 4.22 34.89 -26.33
C ALA A 167 5.26 33.84 -26.76
N LEU A 168 5.10 32.60 -26.26
CA LEU A 168 5.99 31.48 -26.60
C LEU A 168 5.78 31.04 -28.06
N ILE A 169 4.52 30.95 -28.50
CA ILE A 169 4.14 30.64 -29.88
C ILE A 169 4.78 31.68 -30.82
N ALA A 170 4.57 32.97 -30.55
CA ALA A 170 5.12 34.05 -31.37
C ALA A 170 6.66 34.01 -31.44
N TYR A 171 7.33 33.67 -30.34
CA TYR A 171 8.79 33.50 -30.32
C TYR A 171 9.26 32.36 -31.24
N TYR A 172 8.60 31.20 -31.17
CA TYR A 172 8.97 30.04 -31.99
C TYR A 172 8.60 30.21 -33.46
N GLU A 173 7.47 30.87 -33.77
CA GLU A 173 7.11 31.23 -35.14
C GLU A 173 8.17 32.13 -35.78
N LYS A 174 8.61 33.16 -35.05
CA LYS A 174 9.70 34.04 -35.50
C LYS A 174 10.98 33.26 -35.73
N LYS A 175 11.37 32.40 -34.78
CA LYS A 175 12.59 31.59 -34.88
C LYS A 175 12.55 30.63 -36.07
N ASN A 176 11.40 30.03 -36.35
CA ASN A 176 11.21 29.15 -37.50
C ASN A 176 11.31 29.94 -38.81
N ALA A 177 10.68 31.11 -38.90
CA ALA A 177 10.77 31.98 -40.07
C ALA A 177 12.21 32.43 -40.36
N GLU A 178 12.99 32.79 -39.32
CA GLU A 178 14.41 33.13 -39.44
C GLU A 178 15.25 31.96 -39.96
N HIS A 179 15.00 30.76 -39.43
CA HIS A 179 15.70 29.55 -39.82
C HIS A 179 15.38 29.13 -41.27
N ASP A 180 14.12 29.26 -41.68
CA ASP A 180 13.71 28.98 -43.06
C ASP A 180 14.29 30.01 -44.02
N ALA A 181 14.33 31.29 -43.64
CA ALA A 181 15.00 32.31 -44.43
C ALA A 181 16.52 32.06 -44.57
N ALA A 182 17.17 31.59 -43.52
CA ALA A 182 18.58 31.22 -43.56
C ALA A 182 18.84 30.03 -44.51
N LYS A 183 18.02 28.98 -44.42
CA LYS A 183 18.09 27.84 -45.36
C LYS A 183 17.86 28.26 -46.80
N MET A 184 16.88 29.12 -47.05
CA MET A 184 16.59 29.61 -48.42
C MET A 184 17.70 30.50 -48.99
N LYS A 185 18.51 31.14 -48.14
CA LYS A 185 19.71 31.87 -48.56
C LYS A 185 20.84 30.89 -48.90
N GLU A 186 21.10 29.92 -48.02
CA GLU A 186 22.10 28.89 -48.24
C GLU A 186 21.82 28.07 -49.52
N LEU A 187 20.56 27.72 -49.77
CA LEU A 187 20.16 27.03 -51.00
C LEU A 187 20.39 27.89 -52.24
N ARG A 188 20.04 29.18 -52.20
CA ARG A 188 20.29 30.11 -53.31
C ARG A 188 21.78 30.29 -53.58
N GLU A 189 22.58 30.48 -52.54
CA GLU A 189 24.03 30.58 -52.65
C GLU A 189 24.63 29.28 -53.25
N ARG A 190 24.16 28.12 -52.82
CA ARG A 190 24.57 26.82 -53.37
C ARG A 190 24.16 26.65 -54.84
N GLU A 191 22.97 27.11 -55.22
CA GLU A 191 22.52 27.11 -56.63
C GLU A 191 23.35 28.06 -57.50
N GLU A 192 23.73 29.22 -56.99
CA GLU A 192 24.57 30.18 -57.69
C GLU A 192 25.99 29.64 -57.91
N ILE A 193 26.60 29.03 -56.88
CA ILE A 193 27.92 28.39 -56.98
C ILE A 193 27.89 27.25 -58.00
N THR A 194 26.86 26.39 -57.96
CA THR A 194 26.74 25.27 -58.92
C THR A 194 26.44 25.73 -60.35
N ARG A 195 25.73 26.84 -60.54
CA ARG A 195 25.51 27.45 -61.86
C ARG A 195 26.80 28.07 -62.41
N SER A 196 27.55 28.78 -61.57
CA SER A 196 28.85 29.38 -61.91
C SER A 196 29.90 28.32 -62.29
N GLY A 197 29.97 27.20 -61.57
CA GLY A 197 30.92 26.12 -61.85
C GLY A 197 30.61 25.26 -63.09
N ARG A 198 29.45 25.45 -63.75
CA ARG A 198 29.06 24.71 -64.97
C ARG A 198 29.43 25.45 -66.28
N VAL A 199 29.87 26.70 -66.20
CA VAL A 199 30.18 27.56 -67.37
C VAL A 199 31.71 27.67 -67.60
N GLY A 200 32.52 26.85 -66.91
CA GLY A 200 33.97 26.75 -67.10
C GLY A 200 34.37 25.49 -67.85
#